data_AF-A0A485NLZ2-F1
#
_entry.id   AF-A0A485NLZ2-F1
#
_cell.length_a   1.000
_cell.length_b   1.000
_cell.length_c   1.000
_cell.angle_alpha   90.00
_cell.angle_beta   90.00
_cell.angle_gamma   90.00
#
_symmetry.space_group_name_H-M   'P 1'
#
loop_
_entity.id
_entity.type
_entity.pdbx_description
1 polymer ?
#
loop_
_entity_poly.entity_id
_entity_poly.type
_entity_poly.pdbx_seq_one_letter_code
_entity_poly.pdbx_strand_id
1 'polypeptide(L)'
;AVSKVISELNQKLTGMALHVPIPSVSVIDPTCCLEKAAKYNDIKNMVKQAPEAPLEGILGYNEDQVISCDFNSDTHSYTSDARAGIALNDLLV
;
A
#
# COMPACT_ATOMS: atom_id res chain seq x y z
N ALA A 1 12.83 4.17 9.53
CA ALA A 1 12.02 5.41 9.55
C ALA A 1 10.61 5.10 10.04
N VAL A 2 9.87 4.20 9.38
CA VAL A 2 8.54 3.73 9.83
C VAL A 2 8.54 3.23 11.28
N SER A 3 9.52 2.40 11.65
CA SER A 3 9.66 1.90 13.03
C SER A 3 9.88 2.97 14.11
N LYS A 4 10.21 4.22 13.74
CA LYS A 4 10.28 5.34 14.69
C LYS A 4 8.92 5.97 14.97
N VAL A 5 7.99 5.86 14.02
CA VAL A 5 6.62 6.41 14.12
C VAL A 5 5.66 5.34 14.63
N ILE A 6 5.86 4.09 14.23
CA ILE A 6 5.08 2.92 14.65
C ILE A 6 6.04 1.94 15.33
N SER A 7 6.20 2.08 16.65
CA SER A 7 7.16 1.31 17.45
C SER A 7 6.94 -0.21 17.37
N GLU A 8 5.71 -0.66 17.15
CA GLU A 8 5.35 -2.08 17.02
C GLU A 8 5.95 -2.75 15.77
N LEU A 9 6.37 -1.95 14.78
CA LEU A 9 7.06 -2.39 13.57
C LEU A 9 8.58 -2.33 13.67
N ASN A 10 9.13 -2.14 14.88
CA ASN A 10 10.58 -2.14 15.06
C ASN A 10 11.17 -3.53 14.75
N GLN A 11 12.23 -3.55 13.94
CA GLN A 11 12.89 -4.76 13.43
C GLN A 11 12.01 -5.71 12.59
N LYS A 12 10.75 -5.33 12.29
CA LYS A 12 9.81 -6.14 11.49
C LYS A 12 9.72 -5.71 10.03
N LEU A 13 10.23 -4.52 9.69
CA LEU A 13 10.17 -3.96 8.35
C LEU A 13 11.58 -3.53 7.89
N THR A 14 11.94 -3.98 6.70
CA THR A 14 13.12 -3.52 5.94
C THR A 14 12.73 -3.43 4.46
N GLY A 15 13.57 -2.82 3.63
CA GLY A 15 13.26 -2.66 2.22
C GLY A 15 14.49 -2.37 1.36
N MET A 16 14.27 -2.41 0.05
CA MET A 16 15.23 -2.06 -0.98
C MET A 16 14.56 -1.10 -1.97
N ALA A 17 15.36 -0.30 -2.67
CA ALA A 17 14.87 0.60 -3.72
C ALA A 17 15.60 0.32 -5.04
N LEU A 18 14.87 0.43 -6.15
CA LEU A 18 15.40 0.40 -7.51
C LEU A 18 15.09 1.74 -8.16
N HIS A 19 16.09 2.35 -8.81
CA HIS A 19 15.87 3.53 -9.63
C HIS A 19 15.51 3.11 -11.06
N VAL A 20 14.46 3.74 -11.60
CA VAL A 20 13.98 3.53 -12.97
C VAL A 20 13.83 4.88 -13.68
N PRO A 21 13.97 4.96 -15.01
CA PRO A 21 13.97 6.22 -15.75
C PRO A 21 12.53 6.74 -15.97
N ILE A 22 11.86 7.10 -14.88
CA ILE A 22 10.54 7.75 -14.90
C ILE A 22 10.64 9.15 -14.28
N PRO A 23 9.91 10.15 -14.81
CA PRO A 23 10.06 11.54 -14.38
C PRO A 23 9.46 11.82 -13.00
N SER A 24 8.42 11.07 -12.61
CA SER A 24 7.66 11.26 -11.39
C SER A 24 6.88 9.99 -11.05
N VAL A 25 6.37 9.94 -9.82
CA VAL A 25 5.64 8.83 -9.19
C VAL A 25 6.55 7.65 -8.85
N SER A 26 6.39 7.13 -7.62
CA SER A 26 7.07 5.95 -7.12
C SER A 26 6.04 4.89 -6.72
N VAL A 27 6.40 3.63 -6.87
CA VAL A 27 5.61 2.49 -6.38
C VAL A 27 6.30 1.85 -5.19
N ILE A 28 5.50 1.39 -4.23
CA ILE A 28 5.96 0.57 -3.11
C ILE A 28 5.23 -0.76 -3.21
N ASP A 29 5.97 -1.86 -3.14
CA ASP A 29 5.46 -3.23 -3.11
C ASP A 29 5.76 -3.86 -1.74
N PRO A 30 4.90 -3.67 -0.73
CA PRO A 30 5.12 -4.21 0.60
C PRO A 30 4.62 -5.65 0.70
N THR A 31 5.53 -6.62 0.72
CA THR A 31 5.19 -8.01 1.07
C THR A 31 5.27 -8.22 2.57
N CYS A 32 4.22 -8.75 3.19
CA CYS A 32 4.16 -8.92 4.65
C CYS A 32 3.48 -10.23 5.09
N CYS A 33 4.02 -10.80 6.18
CA CYS A 33 3.41 -11.93 6.87
C CYS A 33 2.42 -11.40 7.92
N LEU A 34 1.15 -11.80 7.79
CA LEU A 34 0.09 -11.47 8.74
C LEU A 34 0.11 -12.45 9.92
N GLU A 35 -0.19 -11.95 11.12
CA GLU A 35 -0.38 -12.81 12.31
C GLU A 35 -1.75 -13.51 12.27
N LYS A 36 -2.76 -12.83 11.73
CA LYS A 36 -4.13 -13.35 11.58
C LYS A 36 -4.41 -13.58 10.10
N ALA A 37 -4.92 -14.77 9.79
CA ALA A 37 -5.31 -15.13 8.44
C ALA A 37 -6.43 -14.19 7.94
N ALA A 38 -6.29 -13.68 6.71
CA ALA A 38 -7.27 -12.80 6.09
C ALA A 38 -7.40 -13.11 4.60
N LYS A 39 -8.62 -12.99 4.06
CA LYS A 39 -8.82 -13.06 2.60
C LYS A 39 -8.40 -11.73 1.98
N TYR A 40 -7.81 -11.81 0.79
CA TYR A 40 -7.37 -10.60 0.06
C TYR A 40 -8.51 -9.59 -0.18
N ASN A 41 -9.73 -10.07 -0.41
CA ASN A 41 -10.89 -9.19 -0.54
C ASN A 41 -11.23 -8.45 0.76
N ASP A 42 -11.05 -9.08 1.93
CA ASP A 42 -11.29 -8.42 3.22
C ASP A 42 -10.25 -7.33 3.47
N ILE A 43 -9.00 -7.58 3.10
CA ILE A 43 -7.91 -6.59 3.17
C ILE A 43 -8.25 -5.40 2.26
N LYS A 44 -8.62 -5.64 1.01
CA LYS A 44 -9.04 -4.59 0.06
C LYS A 44 -10.20 -3.77 0.61
N ASN A 45 -11.22 -4.41 1.18
CA ASN A 45 -12.36 -3.72 1.76
C ASN A 45 -11.96 -2.85 2.95
N MET A 46 -11.07 -3.34 3.82
CA MET A 46 -10.51 -2.56 4.93
C MET A 46 -9.73 -1.33 4.43
N VAL A 47 -8.89 -1.49 3.41
CA VAL A 47 -8.13 -0.37 2.83
C VAL A 47 -9.06 0.61 2.11
N LYS A 48 -10.14 0.15 1.48
CA LYS A 48 -11.16 1.00 0.85
C LYS A 48 -11.94 1.85 1.85
N GLN A 49 -12.16 1.34 3.06
CA GLN A 49 -12.88 2.04 4.15
C GLN A 49 -11.96 2.93 5.00
N ALA A 50 -10.65 2.65 5.03
CA ALA A 50 -9.69 3.42 5.81
C ALA A 50 -9.61 4.93 5.47
N PRO A 51 -9.86 5.39 4.22
CA PRO A 51 -9.97 6.80 3.90
C PRO A 51 -11.11 7.55 4.62
N GLU A 52 -12.13 6.86 5.17
CA GLU A 52 -13.37 7.51 5.62
C GLU A 52 -13.34 8.08 7.06
N ALA A 53 -12.34 7.80 7.91
CA ALA A 53 -12.40 8.33 9.29
C ALA A 53 -11.08 8.59 10.05
N PRO A 54 -9.90 8.12 9.60
CA PRO A 54 -8.64 8.72 10.06
C PRO A 54 -7.63 9.10 8.97
N LEU A 55 -7.83 8.70 7.71
CA LEU A 55 -6.86 8.87 6.62
C LEU A 55 -7.42 9.63 5.41
N GLU A 56 -8.52 10.35 5.58
CA GLU A 56 -9.12 11.17 4.53
C GLU A 56 -8.09 12.17 3.96
N GLY A 57 -7.95 12.22 2.64
CA GLY A 57 -6.96 13.05 1.95
C GLY A 57 -5.50 12.58 2.08
N ILE A 58 -5.21 11.54 2.88
CA ILE A 58 -3.88 10.93 3.01
C ILE A 58 -3.81 9.63 2.21
N LEU A 59 -4.83 8.78 2.35
CA LEU A 59 -4.93 7.47 1.70
C LEU A 59 -5.96 7.51 0.58
N GLY A 60 -5.51 7.27 -0.66
CA GLY A 60 -6.37 7.01 -1.81
C GLY A 60 -6.59 5.51 -2.03
N TYR A 61 -7.65 5.15 -2.74
CA TYR A 61 -7.95 3.77 -3.14
C TYR A 61 -8.44 3.72 -4.59
N ASN A 62 -7.88 2.82 -5.39
CA ASN A 62 -8.18 2.70 -6.82
C ASN A 62 -8.39 1.22 -7.24
N GLU A 63 -9.43 0.96 -8.03
CA GLU A 63 -9.77 -0.37 -8.60
C GLU A 63 -9.68 -0.40 -10.13
N ASP A 64 -9.27 0.68 -10.78
CA ASP A 64 -9.12 0.79 -12.22
C ASP A 64 -7.78 0.18 -12.70
N GLN A 65 -7.66 -0.03 -14.01
CA GLN A 65 -6.39 -0.41 -14.62
C GLN A 65 -5.58 0.87 -14.87
N VAL A 66 -4.64 1.15 -13.99
CA VAL A 66 -3.86 2.39 -13.98
C VAL A 66 -2.36 2.13 -14.20
N ILE A 67 -1.67 3.17 -14.62
CA ILE A 67 -0.21 3.22 -14.74
C ILE A 67 0.34 4.37 -13.89
N SER A 68 1.66 4.42 -13.69
CA SER A 68 2.29 5.43 -12.82
C SER A 68 1.92 6.87 -13.19
N CYS A 69 1.79 7.17 -14.49
CA CYS A 69 1.46 8.52 -14.96
C CYS A 69 0.06 9.00 -14.57
N ASP A 70 -0.87 8.08 -14.28
CA ASP A 70 -2.25 8.43 -13.88
C ASP A 70 -2.29 9.04 -12.47
N PHE A 71 -1.23 8.83 -11.67
CA PHE A 71 -1.06 9.40 -10.33
C PHE A 71 -0.23 10.69 -10.32
N ASN A 72 0.14 11.23 -11.50
CA ASN A 72 0.78 12.53 -11.54
C ASN A 72 -0.16 13.59 -10.97
N SER A 73 0.35 14.40 -10.04
CA SER A 73 -0.43 15.41 -9.32
C SER A 73 -1.49 14.85 -8.38
N ASP A 74 -1.47 13.55 -8.06
CA ASP A 74 -2.24 13.01 -6.95
C ASP A 74 -1.77 13.66 -5.64
N THR A 75 -2.71 14.19 -4.86
CA THR A 75 -2.45 14.89 -3.60
C THR A 75 -2.40 13.95 -2.39
N HIS A 76 -2.86 12.70 -2.56
CA HIS A 76 -2.76 11.70 -1.50
C HIS A 76 -1.28 11.37 -1.23
N SER A 77 -0.97 11.03 0.02
CA SER A 77 0.38 10.57 0.38
C SER A 77 0.66 9.17 -0.14
N TYR A 78 -0.39 8.34 -0.26
CA TYR A 78 -0.33 6.99 -0.79
C TYR A 78 -1.68 6.61 -1.37
N THR A 79 -1.68 6.00 -2.56
CA THR A 79 -2.88 5.47 -3.20
C THR A 79 -2.71 3.97 -3.39
N SER A 80 -3.65 3.19 -2.85
CA SER A 80 -3.63 1.73 -2.98
C SER A 80 -4.20 1.33 -4.34
N ASP A 81 -3.40 0.60 -5.13
CA ASP A 81 -3.84 -0.08 -6.34
C ASP A 81 -4.33 -1.49 -5.97
N ALA A 82 -5.64 -1.66 -5.95
CA ALA A 82 -6.31 -2.89 -5.54
C ALA A 82 -6.19 -4.03 -6.56
N ARG A 83 -5.76 -3.74 -7.79
CA ARG A 83 -5.64 -4.74 -8.87
C ARG A 83 -4.19 -5.19 -9.09
N ALA A 84 -3.22 -4.39 -8.67
CA ALA A 84 -1.80 -4.73 -8.76
C ALA A 84 -1.33 -5.74 -7.70
N GLY A 85 -1.96 -5.77 -6.52
CA GLY A 85 -1.56 -6.66 -5.44
C GLY A 85 -2.04 -8.12 -5.59
N ILE A 86 -1.40 -9.02 -4.84
CA ILE A 86 -1.72 -10.45 -4.83
C ILE A 86 -1.47 -11.04 -3.43
N ALA A 87 -2.31 -11.98 -3.01
CA ALA A 87 -2.05 -12.81 -1.84
C ALA A 87 -1.51 -14.18 -2.27
N LEU A 88 -0.39 -14.61 -1.70
CA LEU A 88 0.11 -15.97 -1.92
C LEU A 88 -0.74 -16.99 -1.14
N ASN A 89 -1.13 -16.63 0.08
CA ASN A 89 -2.04 -17.39 0.93
C ASN A 89 -2.67 -16.44 1.98
N ASP A 90 -3.52 -16.97 2.86
CA ASP A 90 -4.23 -16.15 3.84
C ASP A 90 -3.31 -15.46 4.88
N LEU A 91 -2.01 -15.79 4.95
CA LEU A 91 -1.02 -15.19 5.85
C LEU A 91 0.08 -14.40 5.14
N LEU A 92 0.22 -14.47 3.81
CA LEU A 92 1.25 -13.77 3.06
C LEU A 92 0.63 -12.98 1.91
N VAL A 93 0.74 -11.66 2.00
CA VAL A 93 0.20 -10.67 1.06
C VAL A 93 1.25 -9.66 0.64
#